data_AF-A0A165NNT5-F1
#
_entry.id   AF-A0A165NNT5-F1
#
_cell.length_a   1.000
_cell.length_b   1.000
_cell.length_c   1.000
_cell.angle_alpha   90.00
_cell.angle_beta   90.00
_cell.angle_gamma   90.00
#
_symmetry.space_group_name_H-M   'P 1'
#
loop_
_entity.id
_entity.type
_entity.pdbx_description
1 polymer ?
#
loop_
_entity_poly.entity_id
_entity_poly.type
_entity_poly.pdbx_seq_one_letter_code
_entity_poly.pdbx_strand_id
1 'polypeptide(L)'
;MKSYNSEGELVASRVSKVFHNQSKHILDVFGLLITPGHVTYCGDGQFKGQHVPIIDILRSDGALMKSDGSLVRAGTGCQVGSEGDALLWAVTGDRQADGNVAIKQKAQIRASSRFILDDGRDVCLLDLIKAADGELTEDGYIKLDVSETPQPFHWIFSDNLPAPEDYVLQRSQVSLAEIYAAAEWESIPSALSGGDVSNGRPIITRSAKEIVQGRPNIPLCLRTKPN
;
A
#
# COMPACT_ATOMS: atom_id res chain seq x y z
N MET A 1 -20.38 19.99 6.52
CA MET A 1 -19.93 18.65 6.13
C MET A 1 -20.86 18.14 5.03
N LYS A 2 -20.40 17.29 4.12
CA LYS A 2 -21.28 16.59 3.19
C LYS A 2 -21.21 15.08 3.44
N SER A 3 -22.31 14.37 3.23
CA SER A 3 -22.42 12.91 3.36
C SER A 3 -23.25 12.36 2.21
N TYR A 4 -23.09 11.09 1.87
CA TYR A 4 -23.96 10.43 0.91
C TYR A 4 -25.31 10.07 1.55
N ASN A 5 -26.42 10.33 0.87
CA ASN A 5 -27.75 9.81 1.25
C ASN A 5 -27.93 8.36 0.75
N SER A 6 -29.07 7.74 1.04
CA SER A 6 -29.40 6.38 0.58
C SER A 6 -29.49 6.23 -0.95
N GLU A 7 -29.61 7.34 -1.67
CA GLU A 7 -29.65 7.40 -3.14
C GLU A 7 -28.25 7.63 -3.73
N GLY A 8 -27.20 7.73 -2.89
CA GLY A 8 -25.82 7.95 -3.32
C GLY A 8 -25.49 9.40 -3.63
N GLU A 9 -26.35 10.35 -3.26
CA GLU A 9 -26.15 11.78 -3.53
C GLU A 9 -25.41 12.48 -2.39
N LEU A 10 -24.54 13.41 -2.75
CA LEU A 10 -23.73 14.17 -1.80
C LEU A 10 -24.54 15.34 -1.20
N VAL A 11 -25.08 15.17 0.01
CA VAL A 11 -25.93 16.15 0.69
C VAL A 11 -25.22 16.86 1.84
N ALA A 12 -25.64 18.09 2.14
CA ALA A 12 -25.12 18.84 3.28
C ALA A 12 -25.68 18.28 4.60
N SER A 13 -24.79 18.00 5.55
CA SER A 13 -25.14 17.40 6.85
C SER A 13 -24.47 18.14 8.00
N ARG A 14 -25.11 18.12 9.17
CA ARG A 14 -24.56 18.65 10.43
C ARG A 14 -23.83 17.54 11.18
N VAL A 15 -22.70 17.88 11.79
CA VAL A 15 -22.02 16.98 12.73
C VAL A 15 -22.90 16.84 13.97
N SER A 16 -23.35 15.64 14.28
CA SER A 16 -24.27 15.36 15.38
C SER A 16 -23.56 15.03 16.70
N LYS A 17 -22.35 14.46 16.63
CA LYS A 17 -21.50 14.09 17.77
C LYS A 17 -20.03 14.21 17.39
N VAL A 18 -19.19 14.47 18.38
CA VAL A 18 -17.73 14.44 18.26
C VAL A 18 -17.21 13.39 19.24
N PHE A 19 -16.28 12.56 18.79
CA PHE A 19 -15.64 11.52 19.58
C PHE A 19 -14.14 11.81 19.69
N HIS A 20 -13.55 11.49 20.84
CA HIS A 20 -12.11 11.48 21.03
C HIS A 20 -11.69 10.04 21.32
N ASN A 21 -10.87 9.49 20.44
CA ASN A 21 -10.33 8.14 20.56
C ASN A 21 -8.81 8.23 20.75
N GLN A 22 -8.26 7.36 21.60
CA GLN A 22 -6.83 7.12 21.68
C GLN A 22 -6.54 5.80 20.99
N SER A 23 -5.73 5.83 19.93
CA SER A 23 -5.33 4.66 19.15
C SER A 23 -3.81 4.51 19.21
N LYS A 24 -3.34 3.28 19.32
CA LYS A 24 -1.91 2.96 19.35
C LYS A 24 -1.29 3.08 17.97
N HIS A 25 -2.04 2.77 16.93
CA HIS A 25 -1.54 2.69 15.56
C HIS A 25 -2.30 3.61 14.62
N ILE A 26 -1.55 4.31 13.78
CA ILE A 26 -2.06 5.17 12.71
C ILE A 26 -1.35 4.75 11.43
N LEU A 27 -2.12 4.47 10.38
CA LEU A 27 -1.62 4.25 9.04
C LEU A 27 -1.50 5.59 8.31
N ASP A 28 -0.40 5.80 7.61
CA ASP A 28 -0.20 6.87 6.62
C ASP A 28 -0.45 6.31 5.22
N VAL A 29 -1.70 6.42 4.76
CA VAL A 29 -2.14 6.01 3.43
C VAL A 29 -2.02 7.20 2.48
N PHE A 30 -0.80 7.47 2.01
CA PHE A 30 -0.51 8.57 1.09
C PHE A 30 -0.94 9.96 1.63
N GLY A 31 -0.70 10.22 2.91
CA GLY A 31 -1.06 11.45 3.61
C GLY A 31 -2.42 11.40 4.30
N LEU A 32 -3.25 10.39 4.02
CA LEU A 32 -4.46 10.09 4.80
C LEU A 32 -4.05 9.34 6.07
N LEU A 33 -4.13 10.02 7.21
CA LEU A 33 -3.89 9.41 8.51
C LEU A 33 -5.16 8.76 9.04
N ILE A 34 -5.11 7.44 9.26
CA ILE A 34 -6.29 6.63 9.53
C ILE A 34 -5.94 5.46 10.44
N THR A 35 -6.84 5.09 11.37
CA THR A 35 -6.64 3.89 12.20
C THR A 35 -6.80 2.63 11.34
N PRO A 36 -6.03 1.56 11.57
CA PRO A 36 -6.16 0.32 10.77
C PRO A 36 -7.58 -0.27 10.75
N GLY A 37 -8.31 -0.12 11.86
CA GLY A 37 -9.68 -0.58 12.02
C GLY A 37 -10.76 0.36 11.47
N HIS A 38 -10.40 1.51 10.89
CA HIS A 38 -11.38 2.47 10.42
C HIS A 38 -12.17 1.91 9.23
N VAL A 39 -13.49 1.90 9.37
CA VAL A 39 -14.38 1.34 8.35
C VAL A 39 -14.48 2.29 7.16
N THR A 40 -14.01 1.83 6.01
CA THR A 40 -13.84 2.62 4.79
C THR A 40 -14.54 1.92 3.62
N TYR A 41 -15.10 2.71 2.70
CA TYR A 41 -15.73 2.16 1.48
C TYR A 41 -14.66 1.64 0.50
N CYS A 42 -14.78 0.38 0.10
CA CYS A 42 -13.91 -0.28 -0.87
C CYS A 42 -14.53 -0.18 -2.28
N GLY A 43 -13.87 0.54 -3.18
CA GLY A 43 -14.37 0.81 -4.54
C GLY A 43 -14.01 -0.26 -5.58
N ASP A 44 -13.01 -1.11 -5.31
CA ASP A 44 -12.57 -2.20 -6.20
C ASP A 44 -11.86 -3.32 -5.42
N GLY A 45 -11.73 -4.50 -6.02
CA GLY A 45 -11.09 -5.68 -5.41
C GLY A 45 -12.05 -6.59 -4.65
N GLN A 46 -11.52 -7.43 -3.76
CA GLN A 46 -12.28 -8.47 -3.03
C GLN A 46 -13.52 -7.92 -2.29
N PHE A 47 -13.41 -6.74 -1.70
CA PHE A 47 -14.46 -6.12 -0.89
C PHE A 47 -15.25 -5.02 -1.63
N LYS A 48 -15.21 -5.00 -2.96
CA LYS A 48 -15.88 -3.99 -3.79
C LYS A 48 -17.34 -3.77 -3.36
N GLY A 49 -17.71 -2.51 -3.16
CA GLY A 49 -19.06 -2.09 -2.79
C GLY A 49 -19.36 -2.20 -1.29
N GLN A 50 -18.39 -2.62 -0.47
CA GLN A 50 -18.56 -2.83 0.96
C GLN A 50 -17.79 -1.81 1.79
N HIS A 51 -18.24 -1.63 3.03
CA HIS A 51 -17.50 -0.89 4.05
C HIS A 51 -16.78 -1.88 4.95
N VAL A 52 -15.44 -1.86 4.91
CA VAL A 52 -14.58 -2.79 5.67
C VAL A 52 -13.43 -2.01 6.30
N PRO A 53 -12.75 -2.54 7.34
CA PRO A 53 -11.54 -1.92 7.87
C PRO A 53 -10.52 -1.59 6.76
N ILE A 54 -9.89 -0.42 6.83
CA ILE A 54 -8.91 0.01 5.81
C ILE A 54 -7.76 -0.98 5.64
N ILE A 55 -7.37 -1.68 6.72
CA ILE A 55 -6.35 -2.73 6.62
C ILE A 55 -6.77 -3.87 5.70
N ASP A 56 -8.05 -4.24 5.65
CA ASP A 56 -8.54 -5.29 4.75
C ASP A 56 -8.49 -4.85 3.29
N ILE A 57 -8.81 -3.58 3.02
CA ILE A 57 -8.71 -3.00 1.67
C ILE A 57 -7.25 -3.03 1.20
N LEU A 58 -6.31 -2.68 2.08
CA LEU A 58 -4.88 -2.73 1.77
C LEU A 58 -4.43 -4.16 1.47
N ARG A 59 -4.71 -5.09 2.38
CA ARG A 59 -4.30 -6.50 2.27
C ARG A 59 -4.89 -7.22 1.06
N SER A 60 -6.07 -6.82 0.60
CA SER A 60 -6.75 -7.42 -0.55
C SER A 60 -6.47 -6.73 -1.89
N ASP A 61 -5.46 -5.85 -1.98
CA ASP A 61 -5.17 -5.02 -3.18
C ASP A 61 -6.39 -4.22 -3.68
N GLY A 62 -7.19 -3.73 -2.73
CA GLY A 62 -8.41 -2.98 -2.99
C GLY A 62 -8.16 -1.51 -3.36
N ALA A 63 -9.24 -0.80 -3.68
CA ALA A 63 -9.19 0.62 -4.01
C ALA A 63 -10.05 1.49 -3.09
N LEU A 64 -9.59 2.71 -2.86
CA LEU A 64 -10.32 3.78 -2.18
C LEU A 64 -11.01 4.67 -3.21
N MET A 65 -12.23 5.12 -2.87
CA MET A 65 -12.97 6.08 -3.67
C MET A 65 -12.69 7.50 -3.19
N LYS A 66 -12.28 8.38 -4.10
CA LYS A 66 -12.13 9.81 -3.86
C LYS A 66 -13.49 10.51 -3.92
N SER A 67 -13.54 11.75 -3.43
CA SER A 67 -14.77 12.56 -3.41
C SER A 67 -15.37 12.87 -4.79
N ASP A 68 -14.56 12.79 -5.86
CA ASP A 68 -14.98 12.95 -7.24
C ASP A 68 -15.45 11.63 -7.89
N GLY A 69 -15.52 10.54 -7.12
CA GLY A 69 -15.89 9.21 -7.59
C GLY A 69 -14.76 8.44 -8.28
N SER A 70 -13.59 9.05 -8.48
CA SER A 70 -12.43 8.34 -9.02
C SER A 70 -11.87 7.34 -7.99
N LEU A 71 -11.25 6.26 -8.48
CA LEU A 71 -10.70 5.20 -7.65
C LEU A 71 -9.17 5.24 -7.64
N VAL A 72 -8.58 5.00 -6.48
CA VAL A 72 -7.13 4.84 -6.30
C VAL A 72 -6.81 3.54 -5.57
N ARG A 73 -5.79 2.80 -6.02
CA ARG A 73 -5.31 1.61 -5.31
C ARG A 73 -4.84 1.99 -3.92
N ALA A 74 -5.33 1.28 -2.90
CA ALA A 74 -5.04 1.61 -1.52
C ALA A 74 -3.55 1.43 -1.18
N GLY A 75 -2.91 0.37 -1.70
CA GLY A 75 -1.51 0.05 -1.44
C GLY A 75 -0.49 0.89 -2.22
N THR A 76 -0.83 1.36 -3.42
CA THR A 76 0.11 2.04 -4.33
C THR A 76 -0.18 3.52 -4.57
N GLY A 77 -1.41 3.97 -4.27
CA GLY A 77 -1.88 5.33 -4.49
C GLY A 77 -2.11 5.69 -5.96
N CYS A 78 -1.90 4.77 -6.89
CA CYS A 78 -2.13 5.01 -8.32
C CYS A 78 -3.63 5.03 -8.63
N GLN A 79 -4.00 5.73 -9.70
CA GLN A 79 -5.38 5.68 -10.19
C GLN A 79 -5.69 4.29 -10.77
N VAL A 80 -6.87 3.76 -10.46
CA VAL A 80 -7.34 2.49 -11.04
C VAL A 80 -7.50 2.65 -12.56
N GLY A 81 -7.02 1.67 -13.32
CA GLY A 81 -6.98 1.71 -14.78
C GLY A 81 -5.85 2.53 -15.38
N SER A 82 -4.98 3.15 -14.57
CA SER A 82 -3.73 3.75 -15.07
C SER A 82 -2.69 2.68 -15.42
N GLU A 83 -1.63 3.06 -16.13
CA GLU A 83 -0.49 2.18 -16.40
C GLU A 83 0.10 1.58 -15.11
N GLY A 84 0.14 2.36 -14.03
CA GLY A 84 0.59 1.88 -12.72
C GLY A 84 -0.33 0.84 -12.07
N ASP A 85 -1.58 0.75 -12.52
CA ASP A 85 -2.54 -0.25 -12.04
C ASP A 85 -2.38 -1.61 -12.75
N ALA A 86 -1.62 -1.66 -13.86
CA ALA A 86 -1.37 -2.90 -14.56
C ALA A 86 -0.60 -3.90 -13.68
N LEU A 87 -0.80 -5.19 -13.95
CA LEU A 87 -0.07 -6.26 -13.29
C LEU A 87 1.25 -6.53 -14.03
N LEU A 88 2.30 -6.72 -13.25
CA LEU A 88 3.66 -7.01 -13.67
C LEU A 88 4.08 -8.35 -13.06
N TRP A 89 4.62 -9.26 -13.87
CA TRP A 89 5.31 -10.44 -13.40
C TRP A 89 6.63 -10.05 -12.75
N ALA A 90 6.77 -10.38 -11.47
CA ALA A 90 8.01 -10.21 -10.72
C ALA A 90 8.52 -11.56 -10.21
N VAL A 91 9.84 -11.68 -10.08
CA VAL A 91 10.52 -12.88 -9.57
C VAL A 91 11.56 -12.51 -8.53
N THR A 92 11.71 -13.34 -7.49
CA THR A 92 12.90 -13.35 -6.61
C THR A 92 13.78 -14.54 -6.95
N GLY A 93 15.06 -14.49 -6.59
CA GLY A 93 16.00 -15.57 -6.86
C GLY A 93 17.42 -15.10 -7.09
N ASP A 94 18.35 -16.04 -7.07
CA ASP A 94 19.77 -15.77 -7.24
C ASP A 94 20.12 -15.73 -8.73
N ARG A 95 20.89 -14.73 -9.13
CA ARG A 95 21.38 -14.64 -10.51
C ARG A 95 22.49 -15.66 -10.74
N GLN A 96 22.34 -16.47 -11.78
CA GLN A 96 23.29 -17.49 -12.19
C GLN A 96 24.34 -16.90 -13.15
N ALA A 97 25.45 -17.63 -13.32
CA ALA A 97 26.59 -17.19 -14.15
C ALA A 97 26.24 -17.05 -15.65
N ASP A 98 25.19 -17.73 -16.10
CA ASP A 98 24.65 -17.65 -17.47
C ASP A 98 23.68 -16.45 -17.65
N GLY A 99 23.45 -15.65 -16.61
CA GLY A 99 22.54 -14.51 -16.62
C GLY A 99 21.09 -14.84 -16.25
N ASN A 100 20.75 -16.13 -16.10
CA ASN A 100 19.41 -16.56 -15.67
C ASN A 100 19.20 -16.32 -14.16
N VAL A 101 17.95 -16.35 -13.72
CA VAL A 101 17.60 -16.26 -12.30
C VAL A 101 17.07 -17.61 -11.83
N ALA A 102 17.66 -18.16 -10.77
CA ALA A 102 17.13 -19.32 -10.06
C ALA A 102 15.89 -18.88 -9.25
N ILE A 103 14.73 -18.91 -9.91
CA ILE A 103 13.47 -18.37 -9.38
C ILE A 103 13.10 -19.06 -8.06
N LYS A 104 13.00 -18.29 -6.98
CA LYS A 104 12.48 -18.71 -5.66
C LYS A 104 10.98 -18.40 -5.53
N GLN A 105 10.56 -17.22 -5.97
CA GLN A 105 9.17 -16.80 -6.01
C GLN A 105 8.85 -16.17 -7.36
N LYS A 106 7.65 -16.42 -7.88
CA LYS A 106 7.09 -15.74 -9.06
C LYS A 106 5.63 -15.38 -8.78
N ALA A 107 5.27 -14.10 -8.93
CA ALA A 107 3.90 -13.65 -8.80
C ALA A 107 3.67 -12.38 -9.63
N GLN A 108 2.40 -12.03 -9.83
CA GLN A 108 2.02 -10.71 -10.33
C GLN A 108 1.90 -9.73 -9.17
N ILE A 109 2.46 -8.54 -9.35
CA ILE A 109 2.31 -7.38 -8.46
C ILE A 109 1.92 -6.15 -9.31
N ARG A 110 1.39 -5.10 -8.69
CA ARG A 110 1.06 -3.87 -9.44
C ARG A 110 2.33 -3.20 -9.95
N ALA A 111 2.31 -2.67 -11.17
CA ALA A 111 3.43 -1.92 -11.72
C ALA A 111 3.78 -0.68 -10.88
N SER A 112 2.80 -0.09 -10.19
CA SER A 112 3.03 0.99 -9.22
C SER A 112 3.36 0.52 -7.81
N SER A 113 3.69 -0.76 -7.59
CA SER A 113 4.14 -1.23 -6.27
C SER A 113 5.32 -0.39 -5.80
N ARG A 114 5.25 0.02 -4.53
CA ARG A 114 6.23 0.91 -3.90
C ARG A 114 6.96 0.20 -2.77
N PHE A 115 8.14 0.70 -2.45
CA PHE A 115 8.90 0.29 -1.28
C PHE A 115 9.83 1.43 -0.87
N ILE A 116 10.17 1.47 0.42
CA ILE A 116 11.13 2.44 0.95
C ILE A 116 12.46 1.73 1.14
N LEU A 117 13.53 2.26 0.55
CA LEU A 117 14.89 1.75 0.72
C LEU A 117 15.44 2.07 2.11
N ASP A 118 16.51 1.39 2.51
CA ASP A 118 17.20 1.62 3.79
C ASP A 118 17.69 3.06 3.96
N ASP A 119 18.01 3.74 2.86
CA ASP A 119 18.39 5.16 2.84
C ASP A 119 17.19 6.13 2.88
N GLY A 120 15.98 5.62 3.00
CA GLY A 120 14.74 6.37 3.11
C GLY A 120 14.12 6.83 1.80
N ARG A 121 14.71 6.50 0.64
CA ARG A 121 14.11 6.81 -0.67
C ARG A 121 12.84 5.99 -0.91
N ASP A 122 11.81 6.66 -1.42
CA ASP A 122 10.57 6.05 -1.91
C ASP A 122 10.77 5.66 -3.38
N VAL A 123 10.56 4.38 -3.70
CA VAL A 123 10.78 3.83 -5.03
C VAL A 123 9.50 3.19 -5.54
N CYS A 124 9.17 3.45 -6.81
CA CYS A 124 8.05 2.86 -7.55
C CYS A 124 8.60 1.98 -8.68
N LEU A 125 8.07 0.77 -8.85
CA LEU A 125 8.56 -0.15 -9.89
C LEU A 125 8.40 0.40 -11.31
N LEU A 126 7.26 1.02 -11.62
CA LEU A 126 7.03 1.62 -12.94
C LEU A 126 8.03 2.74 -13.24
N ASP A 127 8.40 3.52 -12.23
CA ASP A 127 9.39 4.59 -12.40
C ASP A 127 10.79 4.01 -12.66
N LEU A 128 11.14 2.87 -12.02
CA LEU A 128 12.38 2.15 -12.32
C LEU A 128 12.40 1.59 -13.74
N ILE A 129 11.29 0.99 -14.19
CA ILE A 129 11.16 0.44 -15.54
C ILE A 129 11.37 1.55 -16.56
N LYS A 130 10.67 2.68 -16.40
CA LYS A 130 10.79 3.84 -17.29
C LYS A 130 12.16 4.49 -17.26
N ALA A 131 12.80 4.57 -16.09
CA ALA A 131 14.16 5.11 -15.96
C ALA A 131 15.22 4.22 -16.64
N ALA A 132 14.90 2.96 -16.91
CA ALA A 132 15.74 2.03 -17.66
C ALA A 132 15.34 1.94 -19.15
N ASP A 133 14.55 2.90 -19.65
CA ASP A 133 13.97 2.89 -21.01
C ASP A 133 13.21 1.59 -21.31
N GLY A 134 12.53 1.07 -20.29
CA GLY A 134 11.71 -0.13 -20.38
C GLY A 134 10.24 0.18 -20.58
N GLU A 135 9.55 -0.77 -21.21
CA GLU A 135 8.11 -0.75 -21.44
C GLU A 135 7.44 -1.95 -20.76
N LEU A 136 6.27 -1.72 -20.18
CA LEU A 136 5.42 -2.79 -19.67
C LEU A 136 4.56 -3.34 -20.82
N THR A 137 4.67 -4.63 -21.09
CA THR A 137 3.90 -5.33 -22.11
C THR A 137 2.48 -5.65 -21.61
N GLU A 138 1.55 -5.90 -22.53
CA GLU A 138 0.16 -6.23 -22.19
C GLU A 138 0.02 -7.50 -21.34
N ASP A 139 0.93 -8.47 -21.52
CA ASP A 139 0.99 -9.71 -20.74
C ASP A 139 1.75 -9.57 -19.40
N GLY A 140 2.16 -8.35 -19.05
CA GLY A 140 2.74 -8.00 -17.76
C GLY A 140 4.22 -8.31 -17.63
N TYR A 141 4.97 -8.36 -18.72
CA TYR A 141 6.44 -8.48 -18.72
C TYR A 141 7.08 -7.12 -19.05
N ILE A 142 8.39 -7.01 -18.85
CA ILE A 142 9.17 -5.82 -19.18
C ILE A 142 9.94 -6.08 -20.45
N LYS A 143 9.80 -5.18 -21.41
CA LYS A 143 10.63 -5.11 -22.61
C LYS A 143 11.62 -3.96 -22.44
N LEU A 144 12.90 -4.22 -22.68
CA LEU A 144 13.93 -3.18 -22.74
C LEU A 144 14.38 -3.06 -24.20
N ASP A 145 14.76 -1.87 -24.65
CA ASP A 145 15.25 -1.67 -26.03
C ASP A 145 16.44 -2.58 -26.39
N VAL A 146 17.25 -2.93 -25.39
CA VAL A 146 18.42 -3.80 -25.53
C VAL A 146 18.09 -5.30 -25.57
N SER A 147 16.82 -5.69 -25.35
CA SER A 147 16.38 -7.10 -25.30
C SER A 147 15.10 -7.31 -26.11
N GLU A 148 15.19 -8.12 -27.17
CA GLU A 148 13.99 -8.47 -27.95
C GLU A 148 12.98 -9.35 -27.19
N THR A 149 13.46 -10.07 -26.17
CA THR A 149 12.60 -10.96 -25.38
C THR A 149 12.09 -10.25 -24.12
N PRO A 150 10.77 -10.14 -23.90
CA PRO A 150 10.21 -9.64 -22.65
C PRO A 150 10.60 -10.52 -21.45
N GLN A 151 10.89 -9.90 -20.32
CA GLN A 151 11.36 -10.57 -19.10
C GLN A 151 10.59 -10.10 -17.86
N PRO A 152 10.46 -10.93 -16.82
CA PRO A 152 9.85 -10.48 -15.57
C PRO A 152 10.75 -9.48 -14.84
N PHE A 153 10.18 -8.66 -13.97
CA PHE A 153 10.96 -7.81 -13.08
C PHE A 153 11.74 -8.68 -12.08
N HIS A 154 13.07 -8.56 -12.06
CA HIS A 154 13.88 -9.22 -11.03
C HIS A 154 13.87 -8.38 -9.76
N TRP A 155 13.17 -8.87 -8.75
CA TRP A 155 13.11 -8.27 -7.43
C TRP A 155 14.37 -8.63 -6.64
N ILE A 156 15.25 -7.64 -6.49
CA ILE A 156 16.54 -7.77 -5.81
C ILE A 156 16.56 -7.14 -4.40
N PHE A 157 15.43 -6.56 -3.97
CA PHE A 157 15.37 -5.76 -2.74
C PHE A 157 15.18 -6.61 -1.48
N SER A 158 14.66 -7.83 -1.63
CA SER A 158 14.48 -8.81 -0.54
C SER A 158 14.24 -10.21 -1.12
N ASP A 159 14.23 -11.22 -0.25
CA ASP A 159 13.97 -12.62 -0.66
C ASP A 159 12.50 -12.89 -1.06
N ASN A 160 11.58 -12.00 -0.67
CA ASN A 160 10.14 -12.16 -0.87
C ASN A 160 9.57 -10.99 -1.67
N LEU A 161 8.64 -11.27 -2.58
CA LEU A 161 7.86 -10.21 -3.23
C LEU A 161 6.98 -9.48 -2.21
N PRO A 162 6.76 -8.16 -2.37
CA PRO A 162 5.98 -7.37 -1.44
C PRO A 162 4.50 -7.77 -1.48
N ALA A 163 3.86 -7.72 -0.31
CA ALA A 163 2.41 -7.71 -0.19
C ALA A 163 1.83 -6.36 -0.64
N PRO A 164 0.54 -6.31 -1.04
CA PRO A 164 -0.14 -5.05 -1.34
C PRO A 164 -0.09 -4.01 -0.20
N GLU A 165 -0.12 -4.45 1.05
CA GLU A 165 -0.13 -3.61 2.24
C GLU A 165 1.27 -3.14 2.70
N ASP A 166 2.34 -3.82 2.27
CA ASP A 166 3.67 -3.70 2.87
C ASP A 166 4.22 -2.27 2.81
N TYR A 167 4.01 -1.56 1.70
CA TYR A 167 4.47 -0.17 1.57
C TYR A 167 3.82 0.75 2.60
N VAL A 168 2.50 0.66 2.77
CA VAL A 168 1.76 1.49 3.73
C VAL A 168 2.19 1.15 5.15
N LEU A 169 2.36 -0.13 5.46
CA LEU A 169 2.85 -0.58 6.77
C LEU A 169 4.27 -0.07 7.06
N GLN A 170 5.17 -0.16 6.08
CA GLN A 170 6.53 0.38 6.17
C GLN A 170 6.50 1.89 6.39
N ARG A 171 5.71 2.62 5.61
CA ARG A 171 5.52 4.07 5.74
C ARG A 171 4.97 4.47 7.11
N SER A 172 4.10 3.63 7.66
CA SER A 172 3.42 3.84 8.94
C SER A 172 4.21 3.32 10.14
N GLN A 173 5.33 2.62 9.89
CA GLN A 173 6.20 2.04 10.94
C GLN A 173 5.44 1.10 11.88
N VAL A 174 4.56 0.26 11.31
CA VAL A 174 3.76 -0.71 12.06
C VAL A 174 3.69 -2.03 11.31
N SER A 175 3.67 -3.14 12.03
CA SER A 175 3.49 -4.47 11.48
C SER A 175 2.03 -4.94 11.55
N LEU A 176 1.66 -5.88 10.66
CA LEU A 176 0.36 -6.55 10.78
C LEU A 176 0.21 -7.25 12.13
N ALA A 177 1.27 -7.88 12.62
CA ALA A 177 1.24 -8.58 13.91
C ALA A 177 0.87 -7.61 15.06
N GLU A 178 1.43 -6.41 15.08
CA GLU A 178 1.07 -5.37 16.06
C GLU A 178 -0.39 -4.93 15.91
N ILE A 179 -0.87 -4.69 14.68
CA ILE A 179 -2.27 -4.31 14.42
C ILE A 179 -3.23 -5.37 14.95
N TYR A 180 -3.01 -6.64 14.60
CA TYR A 180 -3.89 -7.74 15.03
C TYR A 180 -3.78 -8.02 16.53
N ALA A 181 -2.60 -7.86 17.13
CA ALA A 181 -2.42 -8.01 18.58
C ALA A 181 -3.09 -6.86 19.37
N ALA A 182 -3.08 -5.64 18.83
CA ALA A 182 -3.76 -4.50 19.44
C ALA A 182 -5.29 -4.60 19.33
N ALA A 183 -5.79 -5.24 18.26
CA ALA A 183 -7.20 -5.50 18.01
C ALA A 183 -8.08 -4.22 18.11
N GLU A 184 -7.57 -3.10 17.62
CA GLU A 184 -8.23 -1.78 17.61
C GLU A 184 -9.28 -1.67 16.48
N TRP A 185 -10.26 -2.57 16.50
CA TRP A 185 -11.39 -2.57 15.57
C TRP A 185 -12.45 -1.57 16.01
N GLU A 186 -13.01 -0.80 15.08
CA GLU A 186 -14.11 0.12 15.38
C GLU A 186 -15.45 -0.63 15.47
N SER A 187 -16.28 -0.55 14.43
CA SER A 187 -17.61 -1.18 14.41
C SER A 187 -17.61 -2.59 13.80
N ILE A 188 -16.61 -2.93 12.99
CA ILE A 188 -16.52 -4.20 12.27
C ILE A 188 -15.10 -4.76 12.46
N PRO A 189 -14.94 -6.02 12.90
CA PRO A 189 -13.62 -6.66 12.95
C PRO A 189 -13.08 -6.92 11.55
N SER A 190 -11.76 -7.04 11.43
CA SER A 190 -11.09 -7.48 10.20
C SER A 190 -11.70 -8.79 9.69
N ALA A 191 -12.10 -8.82 8.41
CA ALA A 191 -12.59 -10.01 7.73
C ALA A 191 -11.45 -10.97 7.34
N LEU A 192 -10.22 -10.46 7.25
CA LEU A 192 -9.03 -11.26 6.97
C LEU A 192 -8.38 -11.74 8.27
N SER A 193 -7.86 -12.97 8.26
CA SER A 193 -7.23 -13.56 9.45
C SER A 193 -5.84 -12.99 9.68
N GLY A 194 -5.43 -12.90 10.95
CA GLY A 194 -4.05 -12.64 11.34
C GLY A 194 -3.12 -13.85 11.16
N GLY A 195 -3.66 -15.04 10.88
CA GLY A 195 -2.88 -16.26 10.65
C GLY A 195 -2.07 -16.21 9.35
N ASP A 196 -2.56 -15.47 8.37
CA ASP A 196 -1.88 -15.24 7.08
C ASP A 196 -0.69 -14.24 7.20
N VAL A 197 -0.44 -13.70 8.40
CA VAL A 197 0.70 -12.83 8.70
C VAL A 197 2.03 -13.61 8.73
N SER A 198 1.98 -14.95 8.70
CA SER A 198 3.20 -15.76 8.60
C SER A 198 3.76 -15.73 7.18
N ASN A 199 4.57 -14.72 6.90
CA ASN A 199 5.79 -14.92 6.16
C ASN A 199 6.79 -13.93 6.72
N GLY A 200 8.05 -14.35 6.89
CA GLY A 200 9.15 -13.52 7.35
C GLY A 200 9.52 -12.41 6.36
N ARG A 201 8.54 -11.61 5.94
CA ARG A 201 8.69 -10.37 5.20
C ARG A 201 9.09 -9.33 6.24
N PRO A 202 10.37 -8.95 6.31
CA PRO A 202 10.76 -7.86 7.17
C PRO A 202 10.08 -6.61 6.64
N ILE A 203 9.06 -6.11 7.34
CA ILE A 203 8.67 -4.73 7.18
C ILE A 203 9.83 -3.96 7.81
N ILE A 204 10.65 -3.34 6.96
CA ILE A 204 11.81 -2.56 7.41
C ILE A 204 11.25 -1.37 8.19
N THR A 205 11.12 -1.59 9.49
CA THR A 205 10.86 -0.54 10.45
C THR A 205 12.19 0.15 10.69
N ARG A 206 12.19 1.47 10.58
CA ARG A 206 13.32 2.32 10.93
C ARG A 206 13.71 2.02 12.37
N SER A 207 15.01 2.03 12.66
CA SER A 207 15.51 1.84 14.02
C SER A 207 14.90 2.87 14.98
N ALA A 208 14.84 2.56 16.28
CA ALA A 208 14.36 3.51 17.30
C ALA A 208 15.07 4.87 17.21
N LYS A 209 16.34 4.91 16.81
CA LYS A 209 17.11 6.14 16.59
C LYS A 209 16.62 6.92 15.37
N GLU A 210 16.32 6.24 14.27
CA GLU A 210 15.73 6.83 13.05
C GLU A 210 14.28 7.24 13.24
N ILE A 211 13.53 6.58 14.13
CA ILE A 211 12.18 7.00 14.58
C ILE A 211 12.26 8.25 15.47
N VAL A 212 13.28 8.36 16.34
CA VAL A 212 13.49 9.55 17.18
C VAL A 212 13.98 10.74 16.34
N GLN A 213 14.80 10.49 15.31
CA GLN A 213 15.29 11.51 14.39
C GLN A 213 14.24 11.90 13.32
N GLY A 214 13.52 10.91 12.79
CA GLY A 214 12.38 11.08 11.91
C GLY A 214 11.16 11.41 12.75
N ARG A 215 10.93 12.71 13.01
CA ARG A 215 9.76 13.23 13.73
C ARG A 215 8.52 12.36 13.45
N PRO A 216 7.69 12.02 14.45
CA PRO A 216 6.41 11.38 14.19
C PRO A 216 5.68 12.15 13.09
N ASN A 217 5.01 11.44 12.18
CA ASN A 217 4.21 12.00 11.08
C ASN A 217 3.00 12.78 11.65
N ILE A 218 3.30 13.88 12.34
CA ILE A 218 2.35 14.86 12.81
C ILE A 218 1.99 15.70 11.57
N PRO A 219 0.70 15.71 11.15
CA PRO A 219 0.20 16.57 10.09
C PRO A 219 0.77 17.98 10.22
N LEU A 220 1.10 18.61 9.09
CA LEU A 220 1.58 20.00 9.09
C LEU A 220 0.61 20.95 9.83
N CYS A 221 -0.68 20.64 9.85
CA CYS A 221 -1.71 21.39 10.59
C CYS A 221 -1.67 21.19 12.13
N LEU A 222 -0.97 20.17 12.63
CA LEU A 222 -0.81 19.85 14.05
C LEU A 222 0.60 20.19 14.56
N ARG A 223 1.48 20.73 13.71
CA ARG A 223 2.72 21.36 14.16
C ARG A 223 2.35 22.73 14.74
N THR A 224 2.40 22.85 16.06
CA THR A 224 2.25 24.13 16.75
C THR A 224 3.16 25.17 16.10
N LYS A 225 2.59 26.34 15.76
CA LYS A 225 3.39 27.48 15.30
C LYS A 225 4.44 27.79 16.38
N PRO A 226 5.73 27.91 16.04
CA PRO A 226 6.70 28.41 17.00
C PRO A 226 6.29 29.84 17.39
N ASN A 227 6.22 30.08 18.70
CA ASN A 227 6.17 31.42 19.28
C ASN A 227 7.45 32.20 18.92
#